data_AF-A0A4P5W5A7-F1
#
_entry.id   AF-A0A4P5W5A7-F1
#
_cell.length_a   1.000
_cell.length_b   1.000
_cell.length_c   1.000
_cell.angle_alpha   90.00
_cell.angle_beta   90.00
_cell.angle_gamma   90.00
#
_symmetry.space_group_name_H-M   'P 1'
#
loop_
_entity.id
_entity.type
_entity.pdbx_description
1 polymer ?
#
loop_
_entity_poly.entity_id
_entity_poly.type
_entity_poly.pdbx_seq_one_letter_code
_entity_poly.pdbx_strand_id
1 'polypeptide(L)'
;MGRRPPRSLPRADEARVYPSLLFGLAACLHGAPIMSAPAAFTVYHGTDAVLSVRAEPGPITSTAPPPPGGKPVLHPFLSAAALDAGYESQLRTILLESKSADDFVARLQAAGFRIQARP
;
A
#
# COMPACT_ATOMS: atom_id res chain seq x y z
N MET A 1 30.74 -16.64 -60.17
CA MET A 1 31.37 -15.87 -59.07
C MET A 1 30.72 -14.50 -58.98
N GLY A 2 29.59 -14.41 -58.27
CA GLY A 2 28.86 -13.15 -58.06
C GLY A 2 28.88 -12.78 -56.59
N ARG A 3 29.79 -11.89 -56.19
CA ARG A 3 29.80 -11.34 -54.82
C ARG A 3 28.77 -10.21 -54.77
N ARG A 4 27.60 -10.46 -54.17
CA ARG A 4 26.65 -9.40 -53.82
C ARG A 4 27.29 -8.46 -52.80
N PRO A 5 27.20 -7.13 -52.97
CA PRO A 5 27.63 -6.17 -51.95
C PRO A 5 26.70 -6.24 -50.72
N PRO A 6 27.20 -5.85 -49.53
CA PRO A 6 26.45 -5.94 -48.29
C PRO A 6 25.24 -5.00 -48.28
N ARG A 7 24.16 -5.49 -47.67
CA ARG A 7 22.88 -4.81 -47.47
C ARG A 7 23.10 -3.58 -46.58
N SER A 8 22.95 -2.38 -47.15
CA SER A 8 22.93 -1.12 -46.41
C SER A 8 21.74 -1.15 -45.43
N LEU A 9 22.02 -1.23 -44.14
CA LEU A 9 21.03 -0.95 -43.10
C LEU A 9 20.65 0.53 -43.18
N PRO A 10 19.36 0.91 -43.21
CA PRO A 10 19.00 2.28 -42.94
C PRO A 10 19.35 2.61 -41.49
N ARG A 11 20.16 3.65 -41.33
CA ARG A 11 20.46 4.32 -40.07
C ARG A 11 19.13 4.82 -39.49
N ALA A 12 18.64 4.16 -38.44
CA ALA A 12 17.53 4.67 -37.64
C ALA A 12 18.05 5.83 -36.78
N ASP A 13 18.26 6.96 -37.45
CA ASP A 13 18.37 8.28 -36.85
C ASP A 13 16.94 8.75 -36.57
N GLU A 14 16.36 8.25 -35.48
CA GLU A 14 15.20 8.89 -34.87
C GLU A 14 15.36 8.71 -33.36
N ALA A 15 16.44 9.31 -32.85
CA ALA A 15 16.49 9.72 -31.47
C ALA A 15 15.37 10.75 -31.30
N ARG A 16 14.15 10.24 -31.05
CA ARG A 16 13.08 11.04 -30.46
C ARG A 16 13.63 11.53 -29.14
N VAL A 17 14.14 12.75 -29.20
CA VAL A 17 14.26 13.67 -28.09
C VAL A 17 12.88 13.71 -27.46
N TYR A 18 12.63 12.80 -26.53
CA TYR A 18 11.61 13.04 -25.52
C TYR A 18 12.12 14.28 -24.79
N PRO A 19 11.41 15.42 -24.86
CA PRO A 19 11.74 16.52 -23.98
C PRO A 19 11.69 15.93 -22.58
N SER A 20 12.85 15.97 -21.92
CA SER A 20 13.02 15.67 -20.52
C SER A 20 12.04 16.57 -19.78
N LEU A 21 10.81 16.08 -19.61
CA LEU A 21 9.90 16.54 -18.60
C LEU A 21 10.60 16.17 -17.30
N LEU A 22 11.41 17.13 -16.87
CA LEU A 22 11.57 17.57 -15.50
C LEU A 22 10.21 17.45 -14.82
N PHE A 23 9.81 16.23 -14.45
CA PHE A 23 8.73 16.02 -13.52
C PHE A 23 9.31 16.54 -12.22
N GLY A 24 8.97 17.81 -11.98
CA GLY A 24 9.34 18.54 -10.80
C GLY A 24 9.17 17.62 -9.62
N LEU A 25 10.20 17.61 -8.80
CA LEU A 25 10.16 17.13 -7.44
C LEU A 25 8.97 17.85 -6.77
N ALA A 26 7.78 17.26 -6.87
CA ALA A 26 6.64 17.61 -6.06
C ALA A 26 6.98 17.13 -4.65
N ALA A 27 7.87 17.86 -3.99
CA ALA A 27 7.81 18.03 -2.55
C ALA A 27 6.45 18.67 -2.28
N CYS A 28 5.39 17.87 -2.33
CA CYS A 28 4.18 18.15 -1.61
C CYS A 28 4.55 18.03 -0.13
N LEU A 29 5.24 19.05 0.38
CA LEU A 29 5.20 19.43 1.79
C LEU A 29 3.83 20.08 2.10
N HIS A 30 2.77 19.65 1.41
CA HIS A 30 1.41 19.85 1.85
C HIS A 30 1.24 18.81 2.93
N GLY A 31 1.41 19.23 4.18
CA GLY A 31 1.03 18.41 5.32
C GLY A 31 -0.34 17.82 5.00
N ALA A 32 -0.36 16.52 4.71
CA ALA A 32 -1.61 15.79 4.64
C ALA A 32 -2.36 16.15 5.92
N PRO A 33 -3.66 16.45 5.85
CA PRO A 33 -4.40 16.70 7.07
C PRO A 33 -4.05 15.55 8.02
N ILE A 34 -3.58 15.89 9.22
CA ILE A 34 -3.48 14.97 10.35
C ILE A 34 -4.92 14.58 10.69
N MET A 35 -5.54 13.85 9.78
CA MET A 35 -6.89 13.37 9.89
C MET A 35 -6.75 12.24 10.88
N SER A 36 -7.15 12.52 12.12
CA SER A 36 -7.05 11.53 13.16
C SER A 36 -7.82 10.30 12.72
N ALA A 37 -7.25 9.12 12.99
CA ALA A 37 -7.85 7.86 12.64
C ALA A 37 -9.26 7.80 13.24
N PRO A 38 -10.29 7.48 12.45
CA PRO A 38 -11.63 7.28 12.99
C PRO A 38 -11.60 6.12 14.01
N ALA A 39 -12.48 6.16 15.00
CA ALA A 39 -12.56 5.15 16.04
C ALA A 39 -12.75 3.72 15.47
N ALA A 40 -13.45 3.60 14.35
CA ALA A 40 -13.56 2.37 13.58
C ALA A 40 -13.56 2.67 12.06
N PHE A 41 -12.93 1.80 11.28
CA PHE A 41 -12.87 1.93 9.83
C PHE A 41 -12.68 0.60 9.12
N THR A 42 -12.95 0.62 7.82
CA THR A 42 -12.66 -0.47 6.90
C THR A 42 -11.63 0.00 5.88
N VAL A 43 -10.65 -0.86 5.62
CA VAL A 43 -9.60 -0.65 4.61
C VAL A 43 -9.97 -1.42 3.36
N TYR A 44 -9.83 -0.77 2.21
CA TYR A 44 -10.13 -1.32 0.90
C TYR A 44 -8.91 -1.27 -0.01
N HIS A 45 -8.77 -2.30 -0.83
CA HIS A 45 -7.91 -2.28 -2.01
C HIS A 45 -8.80 -2.31 -3.26
N GLY A 46 -8.88 -1.20 -3.99
CA GLY A 46 -9.92 -1.02 -5.01
C GLY A 46 -11.33 -1.09 -4.41
N THR A 47 -12.11 -2.09 -4.83
CA THR A 47 -13.47 -2.35 -4.33
C THR A 47 -13.52 -3.34 -3.18
N ASP A 48 -12.45 -4.08 -2.93
CA ASP A 48 -12.45 -5.21 -2.01
C ASP A 48 -12.08 -4.76 -0.60
N ALA A 49 -12.87 -5.17 0.39
CA ALA A 49 -12.58 -4.91 1.79
C ALA A 49 -11.53 -5.91 2.30
N VAL A 50 -10.38 -5.41 2.75
CA VAL A 50 -9.22 -6.25 3.10
C VAL A 50 -8.95 -6.27 4.62
N LEU A 51 -9.39 -5.24 5.35
CA LEU A 51 -9.18 -5.14 6.81
C LEU A 51 -10.31 -4.36 7.48
N SER A 52 -10.79 -4.86 8.62
CA SER A 52 -11.67 -4.13 9.53
C SER A 52 -10.88 -3.71 10.77
N VAL A 53 -10.94 -2.44 11.19
CA VAL A 53 -10.11 -1.89 12.27
C VAL A 53 -10.94 -1.11 13.29
N ARG A 54 -10.51 -1.18 14.56
CA ARG A 54 -10.88 -0.26 15.65
C ARG A 54 -9.61 0.39 16.21
N ALA A 55 -9.61 1.69 16.40
CA ALA A 55 -8.48 2.47 16.92
C ALA A 55 -8.40 2.39 18.47
N GLU A 56 -8.44 1.17 19.00
CA GLU A 56 -8.34 0.88 20.43
C GLU A 56 -7.48 -0.37 20.67
N PRO A 57 -6.72 -0.48 21.77
CA PRO A 57 -5.90 -1.66 22.03
C PRO A 57 -6.73 -2.94 22.00
N GLY A 58 -6.26 -3.97 21.30
CA GLY A 58 -7.01 -5.22 21.22
C GLY A 58 -6.40 -6.25 20.29
N PRO A 59 -7.15 -7.34 20.00
CA PRO A 59 -6.65 -8.44 19.21
C PRO A 59 -6.53 -8.09 17.73
N ILE A 60 -5.52 -8.68 17.08
CA ILE A 60 -5.37 -8.76 15.64
C ILE A 60 -5.76 -10.18 15.22
N THR A 61 -6.85 -10.29 14.48
CA THR A 61 -7.37 -11.54 13.92
C THR A 61 -6.86 -11.67 12.49
N SER A 62 -6.10 -12.75 12.25
CA SER A 62 -5.65 -13.18 10.93
C SER A 62 -6.76 -13.98 10.23
N THR A 63 -6.70 -14.04 8.91
CA THR A 63 -7.52 -14.97 8.10
C THR A 63 -7.08 -16.43 8.27
N ALA A 64 -5.83 -16.66 8.66
CA ALA A 64 -5.32 -17.98 8.97
C ALA A 64 -5.76 -18.40 10.39
N PRO A 65 -6.21 -19.65 10.58
CA PRO A 65 -6.50 -20.13 11.92
C PRO A 65 -5.21 -20.09 12.76
N PRO A 66 -5.29 -19.61 14.02
CA PRO A 66 -4.13 -19.68 14.90
C PRO A 66 -3.75 -21.15 15.12
N PRO A 67 -2.46 -21.45 15.36
CA PRO A 67 -2.04 -22.80 15.73
C PRO A 67 -2.85 -23.30 16.94
N PRO A 68 -3.07 -24.61 17.10
CA PRO A 68 -3.82 -25.15 18.25
C PRO A 68 -3.27 -24.62 19.59
N GLY A 69 -4.14 -24.01 20.39
CA GLY A 69 -3.75 -23.35 21.67
C GLY A 69 -3.10 -21.97 21.52
N GLY A 70 -3.01 -21.43 20.30
CA GLY A 70 -2.49 -20.10 20.01
C GLY A 70 -3.35 -19.00 20.60
N LYS A 71 -2.73 -18.08 21.33
CA LYS A 71 -3.41 -16.88 21.86
C LYS A 71 -3.53 -15.82 20.76
N PRO A 72 -4.61 -15.03 20.73
CA PRO A 72 -4.70 -13.87 19.85
C PRO A 72 -3.53 -12.92 20.06
N VAL A 73 -2.98 -12.39 18.98
CA VAL A 73 -1.94 -11.35 19.05
C VAL A 73 -2.62 -10.05 19.47
N LEU A 74 -2.21 -9.45 20.58
CA LEU A 74 -2.71 -8.16 21.04
C LEU A 74 -1.83 -7.02 20.52
N HIS A 75 -2.45 -5.93 20.11
CA HIS A 75 -1.75 -4.73 19.66
C HIS A 75 -2.01 -3.55 20.61
N PRO A 76 -1.00 -2.71 20.89
CA PRO A 76 -1.09 -1.67 21.92
C PRO A 76 -1.97 -0.47 21.56
N PHE A 77 -2.39 -0.32 20.30
CA PHE A 77 -3.16 0.86 19.87
C PHE A 77 -4.30 0.59 18.88
N LEU A 78 -4.48 -0.65 18.42
CA LEU A 78 -5.60 -1.00 17.53
C LEU A 78 -6.03 -2.45 17.69
N SER A 79 -7.25 -2.74 17.26
CA SER A 79 -7.75 -4.08 17.05
C SER A 79 -8.15 -4.18 15.58
N ALA A 80 -7.86 -5.32 14.95
CA ALA A 80 -8.16 -5.50 13.54
C ALA A 80 -8.51 -6.93 13.21
N ALA A 81 -9.29 -7.12 12.14
CA ALA A 81 -9.59 -8.42 11.55
C ALA A 81 -9.28 -8.36 10.06
N ALA A 82 -8.33 -9.18 9.62
CA ALA A 82 -8.03 -9.37 8.20
C ALA A 82 -9.21 -10.05 7.53
N LEU A 83 -9.63 -9.51 6.39
CA LEU A 83 -10.74 -10.01 5.59
C LEU A 83 -10.25 -10.73 4.33
N ASP A 84 -9.02 -10.42 3.89
CA ASP A 84 -8.37 -11.02 2.73
C ASP A 84 -6.92 -11.42 3.08
N ALA A 85 -6.61 -12.71 2.91
CA ALA A 85 -5.30 -13.27 3.18
C ALA A 85 -4.20 -12.73 2.24
N GLY A 86 -4.56 -12.35 1.01
CA GLY A 86 -3.63 -11.88 -0.02
C GLY A 86 -2.94 -10.56 0.35
N TYR A 87 -3.57 -9.73 1.19
CA TYR A 87 -3.00 -8.47 1.66
C TYR A 87 -2.45 -8.55 3.09
N GLU A 88 -2.61 -9.68 3.79
CA GLU A 88 -2.30 -9.78 5.21
C GLU A 88 -0.82 -9.48 5.50
N SER A 89 0.10 -9.99 4.67
CA SER A 89 1.53 -9.71 4.82
C SER A 89 1.85 -8.22 4.67
N GLN A 90 1.29 -7.55 3.67
CA GLN A 90 1.50 -6.12 3.43
C GLN A 90 0.90 -5.27 4.57
N LEU A 91 -0.33 -5.59 4.97
CA LEU A 91 -1.03 -4.91 6.07
C LEU A 91 -0.28 -5.08 7.40
N ARG A 92 0.26 -6.27 7.65
CA ARG A 92 1.10 -6.53 8.83
C ARG A 92 2.38 -5.72 8.81
N THR A 93 3.07 -5.64 7.67
CA THR A 93 4.28 -4.81 7.55
C THR A 93 3.97 -3.35 7.87
N ILE A 94 2.91 -2.79 7.26
CA ILE A 94 2.48 -1.42 7.52
C ILE A 94 2.16 -1.22 9.00
N LEU A 95 1.44 -2.17 9.62
CA LEU A 95 1.08 -2.15 11.03
C LEU A 95 2.32 -2.14 11.94
N LEU A 96 3.30 -3.00 11.68
CA LEU A 96 4.53 -3.10 12.48
C LEU A 96 5.42 -1.86 12.38
N GLU A 97 5.40 -1.17 11.23
CA GLU A 97 6.14 0.08 11.05
C GLU A 97 5.40 1.30 11.65
N SER A 98 4.13 1.13 12.03
CA SER A 98 3.29 2.20 12.54
C SER A 98 3.46 2.41 14.03
N LYS A 99 3.45 3.67 14.46
CA LYS A 99 3.61 4.07 15.87
C LYS A 99 2.31 4.44 16.57
N SER A 100 1.24 4.66 15.81
CA SER A 100 -0.10 4.98 16.30
C SER A 100 -1.16 4.61 15.26
N ALA A 101 -2.44 4.69 15.63
CA ALA A 101 -3.53 4.49 14.68
C ALA A 101 -3.51 5.54 13.55
N ASP A 102 -3.14 6.79 13.85
CA ASP A 102 -3.01 7.86 12.85
C ASP A 102 -1.86 7.56 11.87
N ASP A 103 -0.70 7.12 12.36
CA ASP A 103 0.44 6.74 11.52
C ASP A 103 0.09 5.53 10.63
N PHE A 104 -0.67 4.57 11.17
CA PHE A 104 -1.18 3.44 10.40
C PHE A 104 -2.10 3.86 9.25
N VAL A 105 -3.06 4.76 9.52
CA VAL A 105 -3.95 5.34 8.50
C VAL A 105 -3.15 6.08 7.42
N ALA A 106 -2.18 6.90 7.82
CA ALA A 106 -1.33 7.64 6.90
C ALA A 106 -0.52 6.72 5.98
N ARG A 107 0.08 5.66 6.52
CA ARG A 107 0.86 4.68 5.75
C ARG A 107 -0.01 3.82 4.83
N LEU A 108 -1.22 3.46 5.26
CA LEU A 108 -2.19 2.77 4.41
C LEU A 108 -2.55 3.61 3.18
N GLN A 109 -2.84 4.90 3.37
CA GLN A 109 -3.13 5.82 2.28
C GLN A 109 -1.92 5.99 1.35
N ALA A 110 -0.72 6.13 1.91
CA ALA A 110 0.52 6.21 1.13
C ALA A 110 0.79 4.93 0.32
N ALA A 111 0.38 3.77 0.82
CA ALA A 111 0.45 2.49 0.13
C ALA A 111 -0.69 2.26 -0.88
N GLY A 112 -1.60 3.22 -1.08
CA GLY A 112 -2.67 3.18 -2.06
C GLY A 112 -3.97 2.54 -1.57
N PHE A 113 -4.10 2.24 -0.27
CA PHE A 113 -5.35 1.74 0.27
C PHE A 113 -6.36 2.86 0.49
N ARG A 114 -7.65 2.55 0.27
CA ARG A 114 -8.76 3.45 0.57
C ARG A 114 -9.30 3.13 1.96
N ILE A 115 -9.56 4.17 2.74
CA ILE A 115 -10.09 4.05 4.11
C ILE A 115 -11.50 4.62 4.15
N GLN A 116 -12.40 3.91 4.80
CA GLN A 116 -13.77 4.34 5.01
C GLN A 116 -14.11 4.26 6.50
N ALA A 117 -14.44 5.40 7.10
CA ALA A 117 -14.91 5.45 8.47
C ALA A 117 -16.21 4.66 8.63
N ARG A 118 -16.34 3.98 9.77
CA ARG A 118 -17.55 3.28 10.18
C ARG A 118 -18.26 4.12 11.25
N PRO A 119 -19.59 4.28 11.17
CA PRO A 119 -20.36 4.98 12.21
C PRO A 119 -20.29 4.25 13.56
#